data_AF-A0AA41Q829-F1
#
_entry.id   AF-A0AA41Q829-F1
#
_cell.length_a   1.000
_cell.length_b   1.000
_cell.length_c   1.000
_cell.angle_alpha   90.00
_cell.angle_beta   90.00
_cell.angle_gamma   90.00
#
_symmetry.space_group_name_H-M   'P 1'
#
loop_
_entity.id
_entity.type
_entity.pdbx_description
1 polymer ?
#
loop_
_entity_poly.entity_id
_entity_poly.type
_entity_poly.pdbx_seq_one_letter_code
_entity_poly.pdbx_strand_id
1 'polypeptide(L)'
;MARSESGTGDEVPLGELFGKAGPVELERMRLAVTALDAARPADQDAEWEWFAEHAQAPVPLPAVGASVVLQTTVGLYESDSDWLELELEVAWMQRGLRVGAVLGVACWCESDNHGTHYLDPMDLDADDGTSIAEAFDAATAQLLAWAGGPRDPSYWRGAAGLPQPTSDTS
;
A
#
# COMPACT_ATOMS: atom_id res chain seq x y z
N MET A 1 -8.14 2.97 -19.62
CA MET A 1 -7.32 2.72 -18.43
C MET A 1 -6.08 3.55 -18.58
N ALA A 2 -5.70 4.29 -17.53
CA ALA A 2 -4.42 5.00 -17.51
C ALA A 2 -3.29 3.97 -17.66
N ARG A 3 -2.21 4.34 -18.34
CA ARG A 3 -1.05 3.48 -18.46
C ARG A 3 -0.22 3.61 -17.19
N SER A 4 0.07 2.48 -16.55
CA SER A 4 1.07 2.41 -15.50
C SER A 4 2.47 2.13 -16.04
N GLU A 5 3.43 2.53 -15.22
CA GLU A 5 4.82 2.12 -15.28
C GLU A 5 5.14 1.42 -13.95
N SER A 6 6.10 0.49 -13.97
CA SER A 6 6.54 -0.21 -12.77
C SER A 6 8.06 -0.36 -12.74
N GLY A 7 8.60 -0.55 -11.54
CA GLY A 7 10.03 -0.63 -11.29
C GLY A 7 10.37 -0.68 -9.81
N THR A 8 11.65 -0.57 -9.51
CA THR A 8 12.17 -0.52 -8.14
C THR A 8 11.94 0.84 -7.49
N GLY A 9 12.07 0.94 -6.17
CA GLY A 9 11.80 2.18 -5.46
C GLY A 9 12.67 3.37 -5.87
N ASP A 10 13.89 3.14 -6.32
CA ASP A 10 14.80 4.17 -6.85
C ASP A 10 14.41 4.68 -8.24
N GLU A 11 13.61 3.91 -8.99
CA GLU A 11 13.09 4.28 -10.30
C GLU A 11 11.82 5.15 -10.20
N VAL A 12 11.15 5.17 -9.05
CA VAL A 12 9.93 5.95 -8.84
C VAL A 12 10.22 7.45 -9.05
N PRO A 13 9.56 8.12 -10.01
CA PRO A 13 9.82 9.52 -10.33
C PRO A 13 9.10 10.46 -9.34
N LEU A 14 9.45 10.39 -8.04
CA LEU A 14 8.77 11.11 -6.95
C LEU A 14 8.61 12.61 -7.21
N GLY A 15 9.60 13.26 -7.82
CA GLY A 15 9.53 14.69 -8.15
C GLY A 15 8.51 15.01 -9.24
N GLU A 16 8.26 14.08 -10.15
CA GLU A 16 7.25 14.24 -11.21
C GLU A 16 5.86 13.93 -10.66
N LEU A 17 5.74 12.87 -9.85
CA LEU A 17 4.47 12.45 -9.25
C LEU A 17 3.97 13.44 -8.19
N PHE A 18 4.88 14.07 -7.44
CA PHE A 18 4.55 14.93 -6.31
C PHE A 18 5.17 16.32 -6.46
N GLY A 19 4.89 17.00 -7.57
CA GLY A 19 5.48 18.31 -7.89
C GLY A 19 5.21 19.46 -6.89
N LYS A 20 4.34 19.26 -5.89
CA LYS A 20 4.15 20.19 -4.77
C LYS A 20 5.16 19.99 -3.63
N ALA A 21 5.80 18.83 -3.55
CA ALA A 21 6.82 18.50 -2.55
C ALA A 21 8.14 19.19 -2.90
N GLY A 22 8.79 19.79 -1.91
CA GLY A 22 10.13 20.37 -2.06
C GLY A 22 11.22 19.30 -1.98
N PRO A 23 12.50 19.68 -2.19
CA PRO A 23 13.61 18.73 -2.17
C PRO A 23 13.77 17.96 -0.85
N VAL A 24 13.43 18.57 0.28
CA VAL A 24 13.51 17.93 1.60
C VAL A 24 12.42 16.88 1.75
N GLU A 25 11.19 17.22 1.34
CA GLU A 25 10.05 16.30 1.33
C GLU A 25 10.29 15.10 0.41
N LEU A 26 10.78 15.34 -0.80
CA LEU A 26 11.10 14.28 -1.76
C LEU A 26 12.20 13.34 -1.25
N GLU A 27 13.19 13.86 -0.53
CA GLU A 27 14.23 13.01 0.06
C GLU A 27 13.71 12.16 1.21
N ARG A 28 12.80 12.70 2.04
CA ARG A 28 12.12 11.91 3.07
C ARG A 28 11.32 10.75 2.47
N MET A 29 10.53 11.04 1.44
CA MET A 29 9.77 10.01 0.71
C MET A 29 10.70 8.95 0.10
N ARG A 30 11.85 9.34 -0.46
CA ARG A 30 12.84 8.40 -1.00
C ARG A 30 13.43 7.49 0.08
N LEU A 31 13.71 8.02 1.27
CA LEU A 31 14.17 7.22 2.40
C LEU A 31 13.09 6.24 2.88
N ALA A 32 11.82 6.66 2.90
CA ALA A 32 10.69 5.79 3.23
C ALA A 32 10.54 4.64 2.20
N VAL A 33 10.58 4.97 0.90
CA VAL A 33 10.58 3.97 -0.19
C VAL A 33 11.73 2.96 -0.01
N THR A 34 12.95 3.45 0.23
CA THR A 34 14.12 2.61 0.46
C THR A 34 13.96 1.69 1.67
N ALA A 35 13.38 2.19 2.77
CA ALA A 35 13.14 1.41 3.97
C ALA A 35 12.11 0.31 3.74
N LEU A 36 11.05 0.59 2.97
CA LEU A 36 10.03 -0.40 2.62
C LEU A 36 10.61 -1.49 1.70
N ASP A 37 11.41 -1.12 0.69
CA ASP A 37 12.09 -2.08 -0.17
C ASP A 37 13.06 -2.98 0.62
N ALA A 38 13.78 -2.41 1.59
CA ALA A 38 14.65 -3.19 2.46
C ALA A 38 13.91 -4.15 3.41
N ALA A 39 12.60 -3.95 3.62
CA ALA A 39 11.77 -4.81 4.46
C ALA A 39 11.13 -5.98 3.68
N ARG A 40 11.20 -5.98 2.34
CA ARG A 40 10.66 -7.05 1.50
C ARG A 40 11.38 -8.38 1.76
N PRO A 41 10.68 -9.52 1.65
CA PRO A 41 11.34 -10.82 1.57
C PRO A 41 12.34 -10.89 0.43
N ALA A 42 13.44 -11.65 0.61
CA ALA A 42 14.54 -11.71 -0.34
C ALA A 42 14.19 -12.36 -1.70
N ASP A 43 13.05 -13.07 -1.75
CA ASP A 43 12.48 -13.72 -2.92
C ASP A 43 11.39 -12.88 -3.61
N GLN A 44 11.06 -11.70 -3.07
CA GLN A 44 10.12 -10.76 -3.68
C GLN A 44 10.88 -9.62 -4.36
N ASP A 45 10.62 -9.43 -5.65
CA ASP A 45 11.11 -8.24 -6.36
C ASP A 45 10.41 -6.98 -5.80
N ALA A 46 11.18 -5.88 -5.70
CA ALA A 46 10.61 -4.60 -5.34
C ALA A 46 9.79 -4.05 -6.51
N GLU A 47 8.47 -4.19 -6.42
CA GLU A 47 7.54 -3.70 -7.44
C GLU A 47 6.74 -2.51 -6.91
N TRP A 48 7.12 -1.33 -7.39
CA TRP A 48 6.32 -0.12 -7.32
C TRP A 48 5.60 0.07 -8.64
N GLU A 49 4.37 0.55 -8.60
CA GLU A 49 3.60 0.94 -9.78
C GLU A 49 3.20 2.41 -9.66
N TRP A 50 3.37 3.18 -10.73
CA TRP A 50 2.98 4.58 -10.77
C TRP A 50 2.28 4.96 -12.07
N PHE A 51 1.48 6.02 -11.99
CA PHE A 51 0.66 6.53 -13.07
C PHE A 51 1.01 7.99 -13.30
N ALA A 52 1.95 8.26 -14.21
CA ALA A 52 2.40 9.62 -14.51
C ALA A 52 1.25 10.56 -14.93
N GLU A 53 0.22 10.03 -15.60
CA GLU A 53 -0.99 10.75 -15.98
C GLU A 53 -1.79 11.27 -14.76
N HIS A 54 -1.59 10.69 -13.58
CA HIS A 54 -2.27 11.06 -12.34
C HIS A 54 -1.40 11.92 -11.40
N ALA A 55 -0.20 12.34 -11.82
CA ALA A 55 0.63 13.27 -11.05
C ALA A 55 -0.07 14.61 -10.75
N GLN A 56 -1.06 14.98 -11.56
CA GLN A 56 -1.93 16.14 -11.33
C GLN A 56 -3.32 15.70 -10.92
N ALA A 57 -3.96 16.51 -10.07
CA ALA A 57 -5.33 16.27 -9.67
C ALA A 57 -6.26 16.19 -10.89
N PRO A 58 -7.05 15.13 -11.04
CA PRO A 58 -8.05 15.05 -12.11
C PRO A 58 -9.09 16.16 -11.91
N VAL A 59 -9.58 16.71 -13.03
CA VAL A 59 -10.64 17.74 -13.02
C VAL A 59 -11.82 17.23 -13.86
N PRO A 60 -12.97 16.93 -13.24
CA PRO A 60 -13.26 17.00 -11.79
C PRO A 60 -12.56 15.87 -11.00
N LEU A 61 -12.43 16.05 -9.68
CA LEU A 61 -12.02 14.96 -8.80
C LEU A 61 -13.00 13.77 -8.90
N PRO A 62 -12.54 12.54 -8.64
CA PRO A 62 -13.38 11.36 -8.78
C PRO A 62 -14.57 11.45 -7.81
N ALA A 63 -15.78 11.33 -8.36
CA ALA A 63 -16.99 11.27 -7.54
C ALA A 63 -17.17 9.90 -6.87
N VAL A 64 -16.58 8.85 -7.47
CA VAL A 64 -16.56 7.46 -6.99
C VAL A 64 -15.22 6.85 -7.41
N GLY A 65 -14.62 6.04 -6.54
CA GLY A 65 -13.33 5.39 -6.78
C GLY A 65 -12.13 6.31 -6.51
N ALA A 66 -10.95 5.81 -6.87
CA ALA A 66 -9.67 6.48 -6.66
C ALA A 66 -8.91 6.60 -7.99
N SER A 67 -8.13 7.65 -8.17
CA SER A 67 -7.11 7.73 -9.22
C SER A 67 -5.73 7.54 -8.61
N VAL A 68 -5.24 6.30 -8.64
CA VAL A 68 -3.96 5.89 -8.05
C VAL A 68 -2.80 6.60 -8.73
N VAL A 69 -1.94 7.25 -7.95
CA VAL A 69 -0.74 7.94 -8.41
C VAL A 69 0.48 7.05 -8.27
N LEU A 70 0.60 6.38 -7.11
CA LEU A 70 1.69 5.50 -6.74
C LEU A 70 1.14 4.40 -5.84
N GLN A 71 1.55 3.16 -6.05
CA GLN A 71 1.22 2.05 -5.16
C GLN A 71 2.34 1.02 -5.09
N THR A 72 2.30 0.21 -4.04
CA THR A 72 3.10 -1.00 -3.95
C THR A 72 2.48 -2.01 -2.99
N THR A 73 2.76 -3.29 -3.24
CA THR A 73 2.38 -4.41 -2.38
C THR A 73 3.64 -5.14 -1.90
N VAL A 74 3.69 -5.44 -0.61
CA VAL A 74 4.75 -6.25 0.02
C VAL A 74 4.10 -7.54 0.53
N GLY A 75 4.48 -8.68 -0.05
CA GLY A 75 4.07 -9.98 0.47
C GLY A 75 4.88 -10.30 1.72
N LEU A 76 4.24 -10.62 2.83
CA LEU A 76 4.91 -11.01 4.08
C LEU A 76 4.93 -12.52 4.28
N TYR A 77 3.94 -13.20 3.73
CA TYR A 77 3.75 -14.64 3.81
C TYR A 77 2.91 -15.08 2.64
N GLU A 78 3.31 -16.15 1.97
CA GLU A 78 2.54 -16.77 0.90
C GLU A 78 2.54 -18.28 1.10
N SER A 79 1.37 -18.89 1.02
CA SER A 79 1.17 -20.34 1.02
C SER A 79 -0.03 -20.68 0.14
N ASP A 80 -0.17 -21.95 -0.21
CA ASP A 80 -1.23 -22.43 -1.11
C ASP A 80 -2.67 -22.06 -0.65
N SER A 81 -2.87 -21.73 0.63
CA SER A 81 -4.20 -21.47 1.22
C SER A 81 -4.40 -20.10 1.85
N ASP A 82 -3.35 -19.32 2.10
CA ASP A 82 -3.45 -17.96 2.66
C ASP A 82 -2.17 -17.20 2.30
N TRP A 83 -2.31 -15.90 2.05
CA TRP A 83 -1.18 -14.97 2.01
C TRP A 83 -1.48 -13.70 2.82
N LEU A 84 -0.41 -13.08 3.29
CA LEU A 84 -0.41 -11.84 4.05
C LEU A 84 0.34 -10.81 3.22
N GLU A 85 -0.30 -9.68 2.96
CA GLU A 85 0.26 -8.59 2.17
C GLU A 85 0.11 -7.26 2.88
N LEU A 86 1.01 -6.34 2.58
CA LEU A 86 0.94 -4.94 2.98
C LEU A 86 0.79 -4.10 1.72
N GLU A 87 -0.13 -3.17 1.72
CA GLU A 87 -0.32 -2.26 0.58
C GLU A 87 -0.10 -0.82 1.02
N LEU A 88 0.66 -0.08 0.22
CA LEU A 88 0.73 1.37 0.25
C LEU A 88 0.08 1.90 -1.02
N GLU A 89 -0.82 2.87 -0.90
CA GLU A 89 -1.43 3.54 -2.04
C GLU A 89 -1.44 5.05 -1.83
N VAL A 90 -1.04 5.81 -2.84
CA VAL A 90 -1.27 7.25 -2.93
C VAL A 90 -2.25 7.50 -4.06
N ALA A 91 -3.41 8.09 -3.77
CA ALA A 91 -4.46 8.26 -4.77
C ALA A 91 -5.28 9.54 -4.60
N TRP A 92 -5.78 10.08 -5.71
CA TRP A 92 -6.77 11.16 -5.67
C TRP A 92 -8.14 10.61 -5.29
N MET A 93 -8.71 11.20 -4.24
CA MET A 93 -10.06 10.95 -3.74
C MET A 93 -10.93 12.19 -3.96
N GLN A 94 -12.21 12.11 -3.59
CA GLN A 94 -13.16 13.22 -3.72
C GLN A 94 -12.72 14.50 -2.98
N ARG A 95 -11.90 14.36 -1.92
CA ARG A 95 -11.49 15.47 -1.04
C ARG A 95 -10.06 15.95 -1.25
N GLY A 96 -9.25 15.26 -2.04
CA GLY A 96 -7.82 15.56 -2.17
C GLY A 96 -7.00 14.30 -2.38
N LEU A 97 -5.69 14.43 -2.19
CA LEU A 97 -4.77 13.29 -2.25
C LEU A 97 -4.84 12.54 -0.91
N ARG A 98 -4.84 11.21 -0.97
CA ARG A 98 -4.82 10.32 0.19
C ARG A 98 -3.58 9.45 0.12
N VAL A 99 -2.91 9.25 1.26
CA VAL A 99 -1.97 8.14 1.45
C VAL A 99 -2.64 7.10 2.33
N GLY A 100 -2.78 5.90 1.78
CA GLY A 100 -3.31 4.72 2.42
C GLY A 100 -2.21 3.72 2.77
N ALA A 101 -2.32 3.09 3.92
CA ALA A 101 -1.59 1.88 4.30
C ALA A 101 -2.57 0.85 4.84
N VAL A 102 -2.46 -0.40 4.40
CA VAL A 102 -3.37 -1.47 4.85
C VAL A 102 -2.67 -2.82 4.89
N LEU A 103 -3.15 -3.68 5.80
CA LEU A 103 -2.74 -5.08 5.89
C LEU A 103 -3.82 -5.95 5.26
N GLY A 104 -3.47 -6.65 4.18
CA GLY A 104 -4.33 -7.60 3.49
C GLY A 104 -4.10 -9.02 3.99
N VAL A 105 -5.18 -9.73 4.32
CA VAL A 105 -5.16 -11.18 4.55
C VAL A 105 -6.04 -11.85 3.53
N ALA A 106 -5.44 -12.55 2.57
CA ALA A 106 -6.19 -13.37 1.63
C ALA A 106 -6.75 -14.61 2.33
N CYS A 107 -8.03 -14.89 2.08
CA CYS A 107 -8.70 -16.11 2.53
C CYS A 107 -9.26 -16.93 1.36
N TRP A 108 -9.09 -18.25 1.45
CA TRP A 108 -9.83 -19.26 0.66
C TRP A 108 -11.06 -19.85 1.38
N CYS A 109 -11.78 -19.02 2.14
CA CYS A 109 -12.93 -19.40 2.95
C CYS A 109 -14.07 -19.97 2.06
N GLU A 110 -14.71 -21.08 2.45
CA GLU A 110 -15.81 -21.71 1.68
C GLU A 110 -17.08 -20.85 1.52
N SER A 111 -17.21 -19.76 2.28
CA SER A 111 -18.33 -18.80 2.17
C SER A 111 -18.13 -17.78 1.05
N ASP A 112 -19.17 -16.99 0.73
CA ASP A 112 -19.17 -15.86 -0.25
C ASP A 112 -18.15 -14.71 0.03
N ASN A 113 -17.19 -14.92 0.93
CA ASN A 113 -16.22 -13.95 1.43
C ASN A 113 -14.78 -14.42 1.15
N HIS A 114 -14.54 -15.05 0.01
CA HIS A 114 -13.20 -15.38 -0.49
C HIS A 114 -12.54 -14.13 -1.08
N GLY A 115 -11.21 -14.00 -0.91
CA GLY A 115 -10.43 -12.84 -1.36
C GLY A 115 -9.63 -12.17 -0.23
N THR A 116 -9.06 -11.00 -0.50
CA THR A 116 -8.29 -10.22 0.48
C THR A 116 -9.22 -9.48 1.44
N HIS A 117 -9.02 -9.70 2.74
CA HIS A 117 -9.59 -8.89 3.80
C HIS A 117 -8.60 -7.82 4.23
N TYR A 118 -8.98 -6.57 4.04
CA TYR A 118 -8.22 -5.41 4.44
C TYR A 118 -8.46 -5.08 5.91
N LEU A 119 -7.40 -5.15 6.71
CA LEU A 119 -7.40 -4.95 8.16
C LEU A 119 -6.65 -3.68 8.52
N ASP A 120 -7.09 -3.04 9.59
CA ASP A 120 -6.50 -1.85 10.18
C ASP A 120 -6.11 -0.75 9.16
N PRO A 121 -7.02 -0.35 8.24
CA PRO A 121 -6.70 0.66 7.24
C PRO A 121 -6.31 1.98 7.89
N MET A 122 -5.20 2.54 7.42
CA MET A 122 -4.73 3.87 7.77
C MET A 122 -4.87 4.77 6.55
N ASP A 123 -5.69 5.81 6.66
CA ASP A 123 -5.90 6.79 5.61
C ASP A 123 -5.53 8.19 6.10
N LEU A 124 -4.63 8.85 5.38
CA LEU A 124 -4.16 10.20 5.69
C LEU A 124 -4.39 11.11 4.48
N ASP A 125 -5.19 12.15 4.68
CA ASP A 125 -5.41 13.21 3.69
C ASP A 125 -4.16 14.11 3.59
N ALA A 126 -3.81 14.52 2.37
CA ALA A 126 -2.70 15.43 2.07
C ALA A 126 -3.12 16.49 1.05
N ASP A 127 -2.89 17.76 1.40
CA ASP A 127 -3.32 18.92 0.60
C ASP A 127 -2.15 19.68 -0.05
N ASP A 128 -0.94 19.49 0.49
CA ASP A 128 0.30 20.16 0.09
C ASP A 128 1.52 19.23 0.12
N GLY A 129 2.68 19.76 -0.28
CA GLY A 129 3.94 19.02 -0.35
C GLY A 129 4.45 18.50 1.00
N THR A 130 4.23 19.24 2.09
CA THR A 130 4.71 18.84 3.41
C THR A 130 3.81 17.75 3.99
N SER A 131 2.49 17.92 3.91
CA SER A 131 1.51 16.93 4.36
C SER A 131 1.59 15.62 3.57
N ILE A 132 1.89 15.64 2.26
CA ILE A 132 2.07 14.39 1.50
C ILE A 132 3.30 13.62 1.98
N ALA A 133 4.43 14.28 2.25
CA ALA A 133 5.61 13.60 2.77
C ALA A 133 5.42 13.10 4.21
N GLU A 134 4.73 13.85 5.06
CA GLU A 134 4.39 13.40 6.41
C GLU A 134 3.43 12.20 6.40
N ALA A 135 2.43 12.22 5.53
CA ALA A 135 1.50 11.11 5.35
C ALA A 135 2.20 9.86 4.79
N PHE A 136 3.09 10.04 3.81
CA PHE A 136 3.88 8.97 3.21
C PHE A 136 4.82 8.31 4.23
N ASP A 137 5.52 9.12 5.03
CA ASP A 137 6.39 8.63 6.11
C ASP A 137 5.59 7.85 7.16
N ALA A 138 4.42 8.38 7.57
CA ALA A 138 3.58 7.75 8.59
C ALA A 138 2.97 6.42 8.11
N ALA A 139 2.45 6.39 6.87
CA ALA A 139 1.96 5.17 6.24
C ALA A 139 3.06 4.12 6.12
N THR A 140 4.24 4.52 5.62
CA THR A 140 5.40 3.62 5.52
C THR A 140 5.84 3.09 6.88
N ALA A 141 5.90 3.94 7.91
CA ALA A 141 6.24 3.51 9.26
C ALA A 141 5.25 2.48 9.82
N GLN A 142 3.95 2.63 9.52
CA GLN A 142 2.93 1.66 9.89
C GLN A 142 3.13 0.32 9.16
N LEU A 143 3.43 0.34 7.85
CA LEU A 143 3.76 -0.86 7.10
C LEU A 143 4.99 -1.58 7.66
N LEU A 144 6.05 -0.84 7.98
CA LEU A 144 7.26 -1.41 8.60
C LEU A 144 6.96 -2.03 9.97
N ALA A 145 6.08 -1.40 10.75
CA ALA A 145 5.65 -1.97 12.03
C ALA A 145 4.90 -3.29 11.85
N TRP A 146 4.01 -3.39 10.86
CA TRP A 146 3.34 -4.64 10.51
C TRP A 146 4.29 -5.70 9.96
N ALA A 147 5.25 -5.31 9.10
CA ALA A 147 6.27 -6.21 8.55
C ALA A 147 7.18 -6.84 9.63
N GLY A 148 7.40 -6.12 10.74
CA GLY A 148 8.08 -6.63 11.94
C GLY A 148 7.19 -7.44 12.89
N GLY A 149 5.89 -7.54 12.62
CA GLY A 149 4.91 -8.25 13.42
C GLY A 149 4.77 -9.74 13.11
N PRO A 150 3.70 -10.40 13.62
CA PRO A 150 3.40 -11.79 13.31
C PRO A 150 3.20 -12.02 11.81
N ARG A 151 3.74 -13.13 11.29
CA ARG A 151 3.60 -13.51 9.86
C ARG A 151 2.51 -14.55 9.60
N ASP A 152 1.94 -15.13 10.65
CA ASP A 152 0.86 -16.13 10.55
C ASP A 152 -0.46 -15.43 10.20
N PRO A 153 -1.08 -15.70 9.04
CA PRO A 153 -2.40 -15.17 8.69
C PRO A 153 -3.45 -15.45 9.77
N SER A 154 -3.40 -16.62 10.43
CA SER A 154 -4.35 -17.02 11.48
C SER A 154 -4.38 -16.05 12.65
N TYR A 155 -3.22 -15.48 13.01
CA TYR A 155 -3.10 -14.46 14.03
C TYR A 155 -3.91 -13.21 13.66
N TRP A 156 -3.71 -12.69 12.45
CA TRP A 156 -4.37 -11.48 11.96
C TRP A 156 -5.88 -11.69 11.79
N ARG A 157 -6.28 -12.87 11.32
CA ARG A 157 -7.70 -13.28 11.24
C ARG A 157 -8.34 -13.29 12.62
N GLY A 158 -7.66 -13.89 13.59
CA GLY A 158 -8.12 -13.93 14.98
C GLY A 158 -8.27 -12.55 15.58
N ALA A 159 -7.28 -11.67 15.34
CA ALA A 159 -7.31 -10.28 15.81
C ALA A 159 -8.48 -9.48 15.20
N ALA A 160 -8.81 -9.71 13.93
CA ALA A 160 -9.90 -9.05 13.23
C ALA A 160 -11.27 -9.74 13.37
N GLY A 161 -11.36 -10.87 14.08
CA GLY A 161 -12.60 -11.65 14.20
C GLY A 161 -13.06 -12.31 12.90
N LEU A 162 -12.15 -12.52 11.95
CA LEU A 162 -12.42 -13.24 10.71
C LEU A 162 -12.53 -14.75 10.97
N PRO A 163 -13.27 -15.51 10.14
CA PRO A 163 -13.27 -16.97 10.20
C PRO A 163 -11.85 -17.54 10.19
N GLN A 164 -11.61 -18.72 10.75
CA GLN A 164 -10.32 -19.40 10.56
C GLN A 164 -10.39 -20.29 9.31
N PRO A 165 -9.25 -20.58 8.65
CA PRO A 165 -9.23 -21.57 7.58
C PRO A 165 -9.80 -22.88 8.11
N THR A 166 -10.67 -23.54 7.33
CA THR A 166 -11.09 -24.90 7.65
C THR A 166 -9.84 -25.77 7.63
N SER A 167 -9.51 -26.40 8.76
CA SER A 167 -8.46 -27.40 8.76
C SER A 167 -8.95 -28.56 7.91
N ASP A 168 -8.54 -28.60 6.64
CA ASP A 168 -8.74 -29.78 5.81
C ASP A 168 -8.00 -30.93 6.49
N THR A 169 -8.78 -31.71 7.22
CA THR A 169 -8.33 -32.96 7.79
C THR A 169 -8.76 -34.02 6.81
N SER A 170 -7.99 -34.24 5.73
CA SER A 170 -8.02 -35.46 4.91
C SER A 170 -6.84 -35.54 3.96
#